data_AF-A0A968D6C2-F1
#
_entry.id   AF-A0A968D6C2-F1
#
_cell.length_a   1.000
_cell.length_b   1.000
_cell.length_c   1.000
_cell.angle_alpha   90.00
_cell.angle_beta   90.00
_cell.angle_gamma   90.00
#
_symmetry.space_group_name_H-M   'P 1'
#
loop_
_entity.id
_entity.type
_entity.pdbx_description
1 polymer ?
#
loop_
_entity_poly.entity_id
_entity_poly.type
_entity_poly.pdbx_seq_one_letter_code
_entity_poly.pdbx_strand_id
1 'polypeptide(L)' 'MIDALILGIIQGIVEWLPVSSEGVLVLLQTHFFGGGGLAETVSVTLFLHLGTFFAA' A
#
# COMPACT_ATOMS: atom_id res chain seq x y z
N MET A 1 4.07 -12.16 -4.07
CA MET A 1 5.02 -12.09 -2.92
C MET A 1 5.97 -10.90 -3.06
N ILE A 2 6.66 -10.76 -4.19
CA ILE A 2 7.53 -9.60 -4.47
C ILE A 2 6.71 -8.30 -4.45
N ASP A 3 5.52 -8.29 -5.03
CA ASP A 3 4.63 -7.12 -5.06
C ASP A 3 4.27 -6.63 -3.65
N ALA A 4 3.92 -7.55 -2.74
CA ALA A 4 3.61 -7.22 -1.35
C ALA A 4 4.81 -6.63 -0.59
N LEU A 5 6.02 -7.13 -0.87
CA LEU A 5 7.25 -6.56 -0.31
C LEU A 5 7.47 -5.13 -0.81
N ILE A 6 7.31 -4.91 -2.13
CA ILE A 6 7.47 -3.58 -2.74
C ILE A 6 6.41 -2.61 -2.18
N LEU A 7 5.14 -3.02 -2.13
CA LEU A 7 4.05 -2.21 -1.58
C LEU A 7 4.28 -1.90 -0.10
N GLY A 8 4.79 -2.85 0.70
CA GLY A 8 5.13 -2.62 2.10
C GLY A 8 6.27 -1.61 2.29
N ILE A 9 7.32 -1.69 1.47
CA ILE A 9 8.40 -0.69 1.47
C ILE A 9 7.85 0.69 1.12
N ILE A 10 7.00 0.77 0.09
CA ILE A 10 6.41 2.03 -0.35
C ILE A 10 5.48 2.60 0.72
N GLN A 11 4.63 1.79 1.35
CA GLN A 11 3.79 2.21 2.47
C GLN A 11 4.64 2.80 3.60
N GLY A 12 5.70 2.09 4.01
CA GLY A 12 6.60 2.53 5.06
C GLY A 12 7.33 3.84 4.78
N ILE A 13 7.51 4.21 3.50
CA ILE A 13 8.06 5.51 3.11
C ILE A 13 6.95 6.55 3.08
N VAL A 14 5.91 6.30 2.27
CA VAL A 14 4.89 7.28 1.88
C VAL A 14 4.00 7.71 3.06
N GLU A 15 3.79 6.86 4.06
CA GLU A 15 2.99 7.19 5.25
C GLU A 15 3.52 8.41 6.02
N TRP A 16 4.82 8.68 5.96
CA TRP A 16 5.44 9.80 6.66
C TRP A 16 5.54 11.07 5.80
N LEU A 17 5.12 11.01 4.53
CA LEU A 17 5.10 12.14 3.63
C LEU A 17 3.70 12.79 3.64
N PRO A 18 3.59 14.11 3.39
CA PRO A 18 2.29 14.80 3.32
C PRO A 18 1.57 14.51 1.98
N VAL A 19 1.35 13.24 1.68
CA VAL A 19 0.67 12.72 0.49
C VAL A 19 -0.22 11.53 0.92
N SER A 20 -1.26 11.18 0.16
CA SER A 20 -2.09 10.01 0.50
C SER A 20 -1.34 8.71 0.17
N SER A 21 -1.00 7.94 1.21
CA SER A 21 -0.35 6.64 1.08
C SER A 21 -1.28 5.60 0.43
N GLU A 22 -2.58 5.67 0.72
CA GLU A 22 -3.60 4.80 0.14
C GLU A 22 -3.75 5.03 -1.36
N GLY A 23 -3.77 6.29 -1.80
CA GLY A 23 -3.85 6.63 -3.22
C GLY A 23 -2.64 6.10 -4.00
N VAL A 24 -1.44 6.24 -3.44
CA VAL A 24 -0.20 5.73 -4.05
C VAL A 24 -0.24 4.20 -4.15
N LEU A 25 -0.64 3.50 -3.09
CA LEU A 25 -0.74 2.04 -3.09
C LEU A 25 -1.80 1.52 -4.08
N VAL A 26 -2.97 2.15 -4.15
CA VAL A 26 -4.02 1.79 -5.11
C VAL A 26 -3.55 1.96 -6.55
N LEU A 27 -2.89 3.08 -6.87
CA LEU A 27 -2.35 3.32 -8.21
C LEU A 27 -1.26 2.31 -8.57
N LEU A 28 -0.35 2.01 -7.65
CA LEU A 28 0.69 1.03 -7.89
C LEU A 28 0.13 -0.38 -8.11
N GLN A 29 -0.83 -0.78 -7.28
CA GLN A 29 -1.41 -2.11 -7.36
C GLN A 29 -2.24 -2.30 -8.64
N THR A 30 -3.02 -1.28 -9.04
CA THR A 30 -3.84 -1.33 -10.25
C THR A 30 -3.03 -1.20 -11.55
N HIS A 31 -1.96 -0.39 -11.56
CA HIS A 31 -1.23 -0.08 -12.79
C HIS A 31 0.04 -0.91 -13.02
N PHE A 32 0.72 -1.36 -11.95
CA PHE A 32 1.99 -2.10 -12.06
C PHE A 32 1.87 -3.58 -11.74
N PHE A 33 1.03 -3.94 -10.75
CA PHE A 33 0.91 -5.32 -10.28
C PHE A 33 -0.35 -6.04 -10.79
N GLY A 34 -1.22 -5.33 -11.52
CA GLY A 34 -2.46 -5.87 -12.09
C GLY A 34 -3.41 -6.46 -11.04
N GLY A 35 -3.28 -6.02 -9.78
CA GLY A 35 -3.86 -6.70 -8.63
C GLY A 35 -5.30 -6.29 -8.35
N GLY A 36 -6.18 -7.29 -8.36
CA GLY A 36 -7.42 -7.34 -7.58
C GLY A 36 -8.54 -6.35 -7.91
N GLY A 37 -9.77 -6.75 -7.61
CA GLY A 37 -10.87 -5.78 -7.57
C GLY A 37 -10.64 -4.74 -6.48
N LEU A 38 -11.33 -3.60 -6.57
CA LEU A 38 -11.19 -2.45 -5.65
C LEU A 38 -11.22 -2.85 -4.16
N ALA A 39 -12.05 -3.84 -3.80
CA ALA A 39 -12.15 -4.37 -2.44
C ALA A 39 -10.88 -5.09 -1.94
N GLU A 40 -10.18 -5.80 -2.83
CA GLU A 40 -8.93 -6.49 -2.51
C GLU A 40 -7.82 -5.46 -2.28
N THR A 41 -7.74 -4.44 -3.14
CA THR A 41 -6.76 -3.36 -3.02
C THR A 41 -6.91 -2.56 -1.73
N VAL A 42 -8.15 -2.24 -1.35
CA VAL A 42 -8.42 -1.58 -0.07
C VAL A 42 -8.01 -2.47 1.10
N SER A 43 -8.30 -3.77 1.04
CA SER A 43 -7.94 -4.71 2.10
C SER A 43 -6.42 -4.82 2.28
N VAL A 44 -5.66 -4.90 1.18
CA VAL A 44 -4.19 -4.92 1.22
C VAL A 44 -3.64 -3.60 1.76
N THR A 45 -4.18 -2.48 1.32
CA THR A 45 -3.75 -1.14 1.77
C THR A 45 -3.93 -0.98 3.28
N LEU A 46 -5.10 -1.36 3.82
CA LEU A 46 -5.36 -1.34 5.27
C LEU A 46 -4.42 -2.28 6.04
N PHE A 47 -4.15 -3.47 5.49
CA PHE A 47 -3.21 -4.41 6.11
C PHE A 47 -1.79 -3.84 6.19
N LEU A 48 -1.31 -3.17 5.14
CA LEU A 48 0.02 -2.54 5.16
C LEU A 48 0.07 -1.34 6.13
N HIS A 49 -1.04 -0.61 6.25
CA HIS A 49 -1.19 0.53 7.16
C HIS A 49 -1.07 0.12 8.65
N LEU A 50 -1.48 -1.10 9.01
CA LEU A 50 -1.22 -1.66 10.34
C LEU A 50 0.29 -1.73 10.66
N GLY A 51 1.13 -2.01 9.66
CA GLY A 51 2.58 -2.03 9.84
C GLY A 51 3.14 -0.66 10.23
N THR A 52 2.69 0.41 9.57
CA THR A 52 3.09 1.78 9.90
C THR A 52 2.46 2.28 11.19
N PHE A 53 1.23 1.86 11.51
CA PHE A 53 0.60 2.11 12.82
C PHE A 53 1.45 1.61 13.99
N PHE A 54 2.01 0.38 13.89
CA PHE A 54 2.88 -0.15 14.93
C PHE A 54 4.29 0.45 14.94
N ALA A 55 4.70 1.10 13.84
CA ALA A 55 5.98 1.77 13.75
C ALA A 55 5.96 3.19 14.36
N ALA A 56 4.78 3.79 14.48
CA ALA A 56 4.54 5.09 15.13
C ALA A 56 4.59 4.99 16.67
#